data_AF-A0A4Q0AUB4-F1
#
_entry.id   AF-A0A4Q0AUB4-F1
#
_cell.length_a   1.000
_cell.length_b   1.000
_cell.length_c   1.000
_cell.angle_alpha   90.00
_cell.angle_beta   90.00
_cell.angle_gamma   90.00
#
_symmetry.space_group_name_H-M   'P 1'
#
loop_
_entity.id
_entity.type
_entity.pdbx_description
1 polymer ?
#
loop_
_entity_poly.entity_id
_entity_poly.type
_entity_poly.pdbx_seq_one_letter_code
_entity_poly.pdbx_strand_id
1 'polypeptide(L)'
;MLFVFTYAQQKGTAKNPFILNPTDSTVVWGSYWSEMPPVLHIHSGDYVRVRTVLTSNPEHLIKAGVPANQIEKQLIAVQAVKDRGPGGHVLTGPVFIEEAAPGDVLEVHIDSIDLPIDYGYNGIGQGGFLSDEIFDRKTKIIHLDREKMLGHFADGIEIPLHPFFGSMGVAPPKKAGRWNSAPPWIHGGNLDNKELVTGTSLYLPVFVKGALFEIGDGHAAQGDGEVDITAIETSLIGKLHFIVHKGKSLQWPRAESATHIITMGFDRDLNAATHIAVRQMIDYLMQTKKLSEADAYMLCSVAADVVITELVDGNVGVHVMLPKYIFVSH
;
A
#
# COMPACT_ATOMS: atom_id res chain seq x y z
N MET A 1 -45.29 -0.31 11.12
CA MET A 1 -44.59 0.93 11.48
C MET A 1 -43.50 0.56 12.47
N LEU A 2 -42.33 0.15 11.97
CA LEU A 2 -41.17 -0.18 12.80
C LEU A 2 -40.21 1.00 12.68
N PHE A 3 -39.96 1.67 13.79
CA PHE A 3 -39.08 2.83 13.86
C PHE A 3 -37.64 2.41 13.52
N VAL A 4 -37.18 2.77 12.32
CA VAL A 4 -35.77 2.76 11.98
C VAL A 4 -35.15 3.99 12.65
N PHE A 5 -34.56 3.79 13.83
CA PHE A 5 -33.60 4.75 14.37
C PHE A 5 -32.31 4.62 13.55
N THR A 6 -32.22 5.34 12.43
CA THR A 6 -30.94 5.68 11.82
C THR A 6 -30.24 6.65 12.76
N TYR A 7 -29.47 6.13 13.72
CA TYR A 7 -28.41 6.93 14.30
C TYR A 7 -27.47 7.30 13.16
N ALA A 8 -27.45 8.58 12.77
CA ALA A 8 -26.47 9.08 11.83
C ALA A 8 -25.09 8.71 12.36
N GLN A 9 -24.36 7.86 11.64
CA GLN A 9 -23.01 7.48 12.01
C GLN A 9 -22.18 8.76 12.08
N GLN A 10 -21.51 8.99 13.20
CA GLN A 10 -20.75 10.22 13.40
C GLN A 10 -19.61 10.28 12.37
N LYS A 11 -19.51 11.41 11.64
CA LYS A 11 -18.47 11.64 10.63
C LYS A 11 -17.06 11.48 11.23
N GLY A 12 -16.20 10.71 10.57
CA GLY A 12 -14.79 10.61 10.92
C GLY A 12 -14.06 11.86 10.46
N THR A 13 -13.51 12.65 11.39
CA THR A 13 -12.83 13.92 11.05
C THR A 13 -11.33 13.82 11.26
N ALA A 14 -10.55 14.73 10.67
CA ALA A 14 -9.10 14.79 10.90
C ALA A 14 -8.71 14.86 12.39
N LYS A 15 -9.55 15.51 13.23
CA LYS A 15 -9.36 15.61 14.69
C LYS A 15 -9.88 14.41 15.47
N ASN A 16 -10.93 13.76 14.98
CA ASN A 16 -11.57 12.60 15.60
C ASN A 16 -11.87 11.56 14.52
N PRO A 17 -10.84 10.81 14.04
CA PRO A 17 -11.02 9.81 13.00
C PRO A 17 -11.68 8.55 13.57
N PHE A 18 -12.25 7.72 12.71
CA PHE A 18 -12.55 6.33 13.08
C PHE A 18 -11.26 5.61 13.45
N ILE A 19 -11.32 4.65 14.37
CA ILE A 19 -10.15 3.86 14.78
C ILE A 19 -10.35 2.42 14.30
N LEU A 20 -9.39 1.91 13.54
CA LEU A 20 -9.36 0.52 13.12
C LEU A 20 -8.04 -0.12 13.55
N ASN A 21 -8.10 -1.00 14.55
CA ASN A 21 -6.95 -1.74 15.05
C ASN A 21 -7.01 -3.19 14.55
N PRO A 22 -5.86 -3.81 14.29
CA PRO A 22 -5.79 -5.19 13.83
C PRO A 22 -6.06 -6.16 14.97
N THR A 23 -7.01 -7.06 14.73
CA THR A 23 -7.44 -8.19 15.56
C THR A 23 -7.71 -9.38 14.65
N ASP A 24 -7.97 -10.55 15.22
CA ASP A 24 -8.38 -11.75 14.48
C ASP A 24 -9.71 -11.61 13.70
N SER A 25 -10.48 -10.54 13.95
CA SER A 25 -11.77 -10.26 13.30
C SER A 25 -11.79 -8.99 12.46
N THR A 26 -10.67 -8.25 12.39
CA THR A 26 -10.55 -6.96 11.68
C THR A 26 -9.42 -6.94 10.67
N VAL A 27 -8.81 -8.12 10.46
CA VAL A 27 -7.81 -8.33 9.42
C VAL A 27 -8.25 -9.42 8.48
N VAL A 28 -7.77 -9.31 7.25
CA VAL A 28 -7.79 -10.36 6.25
C VAL A 28 -6.36 -10.83 6.06
N TRP A 29 -6.15 -12.13 6.26
CA TRP A 29 -4.83 -12.73 6.06
C TRP A 29 -4.73 -13.24 4.63
N GLY A 30 -3.78 -12.73 3.86
CA GLY A 30 -3.28 -13.37 2.65
C GLY A 30 -4.14 -13.20 1.40
N SER A 31 -5.14 -12.33 1.39
CA SER A 31 -5.95 -12.15 0.18
C SER A 31 -6.72 -10.84 0.09
N TYR A 32 -7.00 -10.40 -1.13
CA TYR A 32 -8.05 -9.43 -1.44
C TYR A 32 -9.25 -10.16 -2.07
N TRP A 33 -10.48 -9.88 -1.63
CA TRP A 33 -11.65 -10.60 -2.15
C TRP A 33 -12.94 -9.77 -2.16
N SER A 34 -13.67 -9.83 -3.28
CA SER A 34 -14.94 -9.11 -3.49
C SER A 34 -16.11 -9.56 -2.61
N GLU A 35 -15.98 -10.68 -1.93
CA GLU A 35 -17.03 -11.23 -1.05
C GLU A 35 -16.67 -11.13 0.43
N MET A 36 -15.56 -10.47 0.76
CA MET A 36 -15.15 -10.28 2.16
C MET A 36 -16.15 -9.36 2.89
N PRO A 37 -16.65 -9.75 4.08
CA PRO A 37 -17.48 -8.88 4.88
C PRO A 37 -16.67 -7.68 5.38
N PRO A 38 -17.20 -6.45 5.28
CA PRO A 38 -16.51 -5.28 5.80
C PRO A 38 -16.53 -5.26 7.34
N VAL A 39 -15.48 -4.67 7.91
CA VAL A 39 -15.30 -4.54 9.37
C VAL A 39 -15.50 -3.12 9.88
N LEU A 40 -15.54 -2.15 8.94
CA LEU A 40 -15.83 -0.75 9.20
C LEU A 40 -16.58 -0.16 8.01
N HIS A 41 -17.64 0.59 8.28
CA HIS A 41 -18.35 1.39 7.28
C HIS A 41 -18.01 2.87 7.50
N ILE A 42 -17.72 3.60 6.42
CA ILE A 42 -17.46 5.05 6.43
C ILE A 42 -18.13 5.72 5.23
N HIS A 43 -18.19 7.04 5.26
CA HIS A 43 -18.59 7.88 4.14
C HIS A 43 -17.38 8.52 3.47
N SER A 44 -17.54 8.87 2.19
CA SER A 44 -16.58 9.74 1.49
C SER A 44 -16.36 11.05 2.26
N GLY A 45 -15.10 11.41 2.43
CA GLY A 45 -14.64 12.55 3.23
C GLY A 45 -14.36 12.22 4.69
N ASP A 46 -14.44 10.94 5.09
CA ASP A 46 -14.09 10.49 6.43
C ASP A 46 -12.61 10.17 6.59
N TYR A 47 -12.14 10.30 7.84
CA TYR A 47 -10.80 9.93 8.27
C TYR A 47 -10.82 8.64 9.09
N VAL A 48 -9.83 7.78 8.86
CA VAL A 48 -9.59 6.55 9.64
C VAL A 48 -8.14 6.53 10.12
N ARG A 49 -7.93 6.35 11.43
CA ARG A 49 -6.63 5.98 12.01
C ARG A 49 -6.56 4.46 12.05
N VAL A 50 -5.76 3.89 11.18
CA VAL A 50 -5.58 2.44 11.01
C VAL A 50 -4.23 2.02 11.57
N ARG A 51 -4.18 0.92 12.31
CA ARG A 51 -2.92 0.28 12.71
C ARG A 51 -2.73 -0.99 11.89
N THR A 52 -1.51 -1.25 11.44
CA THR A 52 -1.11 -2.51 10.81
C THR A 52 -0.15 -3.25 11.74
N VAL A 53 0.09 -4.52 11.43
CA VAL A 53 1.10 -5.32 12.12
C VAL A 53 2.16 -5.75 11.11
N LEU A 54 3.40 -5.78 11.59
CA LEU A 54 4.56 -6.31 10.89
C LEU A 54 4.27 -7.70 10.32
N THR A 55 4.60 -7.91 9.05
CA THR A 55 4.39 -9.16 8.31
C THR A 55 5.35 -10.28 8.79
N SER A 56 5.09 -10.86 9.97
CA SER A 56 5.85 -12.00 10.50
C SER A 56 5.01 -12.77 11.53
N ASN A 57 5.66 -13.61 12.34
CA ASN A 57 5.05 -14.24 13.50
C ASN A 57 5.93 -14.07 14.76
N PRO A 58 5.32 -14.11 15.97
CA PRO A 58 6.06 -13.94 17.23
C PRO A 58 7.28 -14.86 17.39
N GLU A 59 7.16 -16.14 17.03
CA GLU A 59 8.24 -17.12 17.21
C GLU A 59 9.45 -16.79 16.33
N HIS A 60 9.21 -16.38 15.09
CA HIS A 60 10.26 -15.97 14.16
C HIS A 60 10.99 -14.72 14.65
N LEU A 61 10.27 -13.68 15.09
CA LEU A 61 10.87 -12.46 15.62
C LEU A 61 11.70 -12.73 16.88
N ILE A 62 11.20 -13.55 17.80
CA ILE A 62 11.94 -13.94 19.01
C ILE A 62 13.23 -14.67 18.64
N LYS A 63 13.15 -15.63 17.70
CA LYS A 63 14.34 -16.36 17.21
C LYS A 63 15.34 -15.43 16.52
N ALA A 64 14.87 -14.38 15.86
CA ALA A 64 15.72 -13.37 15.22
C ALA A 64 16.33 -12.36 16.21
N GLY A 65 15.90 -12.37 17.47
CA GLY A 65 16.51 -11.59 18.55
C GLY A 65 15.61 -10.53 19.18
N VAL A 66 14.33 -10.45 18.82
CA VAL A 66 13.38 -9.55 19.49
C VAL A 66 13.00 -10.10 20.86
N PRO A 67 13.17 -9.36 21.96
CA PRO A 67 12.69 -9.77 23.29
C PRO A 67 11.19 -10.10 23.29
N ALA A 68 10.79 -11.21 23.92
CA ALA A 68 9.40 -11.66 23.93
C ALA A 68 8.40 -10.63 24.52
N ASN A 69 8.86 -9.78 25.43
CA ASN A 69 8.05 -8.70 26.02
C ASN A 69 7.92 -7.45 25.12
N GLN A 70 8.67 -7.38 24.01
CA GLN A 70 8.56 -6.33 22.99
C GLN A 70 7.66 -6.73 21.82
N ILE A 71 7.29 -8.02 21.71
CA ILE A 71 6.34 -8.48 20.70
C ILE A 71 4.98 -7.81 20.92
N GLU A 72 4.45 -7.18 19.87
CA GLU A 72 3.17 -6.49 19.92
C GLU A 72 2.00 -7.44 20.22
N LYS A 73 1.11 -7.01 21.11
CA LYS A 73 -0.12 -7.76 21.44
C LYS A 73 -1.00 -7.97 20.21
N GLN A 74 -1.02 -6.99 19.32
CA GLN A 74 -1.76 -7.03 18.06
C GLN A 74 -1.22 -8.14 17.14
N LEU A 75 0.10 -8.26 17.00
CA LEU A 75 0.73 -9.31 16.20
C LEU A 75 0.42 -10.71 16.76
N ILE A 76 0.35 -10.85 18.09
CA ILE A 76 -0.09 -12.09 18.74
C ILE A 76 -1.56 -12.38 18.46
N ALA A 77 -2.43 -11.36 18.58
CA ALA A 77 -3.87 -11.52 18.39
C ALA A 77 -4.23 -11.99 16.98
N VAL A 78 -3.61 -11.43 15.94
CA VAL A 78 -3.90 -11.81 14.54
C VAL A 78 -3.50 -13.26 14.23
N GLN A 79 -2.64 -13.90 15.02
CA GLN A 79 -2.31 -15.32 14.80
C GLN A 79 -3.53 -16.24 14.96
N ALA A 80 -4.58 -15.80 15.66
CA ALA A 80 -5.82 -16.55 15.83
C ALA A 80 -6.70 -16.61 14.55
N VAL A 81 -6.37 -15.85 13.49
CA VAL A 81 -7.07 -15.93 12.19
C VAL A 81 -6.95 -17.34 11.62
N LYS A 82 -8.10 -17.98 11.42
CA LYS A 82 -8.22 -19.35 10.89
C LYS A 82 -8.37 -19.38 9.37
N ASP A 83 -9.16 -18.48 8.80
CA ASP A 83 -9.41 -18.40 7.36
C ASP A 83 -8.31 -17.58 6.67
N ARG A 84 -7.16 -18.21 6.44
CA ARG A 84 -6.02 -17.58 5.78
C ARG A 84 -6.09 -17.82 4.27
N GLY A 85 -5.90 -16.74 3.52
CA GLY A 85 -5.73 -16.75 2.07
C GLY A 85 -4.35 -17.25 1.65
N PRO A 86 -4.06 -17.26 0.33
CA PRO A 86 -2.84 -17.85 -0.22
C PRO A 86 -1.57 -17.00 -0.04
N GLY A 87 -1.68 -15.73 0.36
CA GLY A 87 -0.56 -14.80 0.58
C GLY A 87 -0.11 -14.67 2.04
N GLY A 88 0.99 -13.94 2.24
CA GLY A 88 1.61 -13.74 3.55
C GLY A 88 1.09 -12.55 4.35
N HIS A 89 0.57 -11.51 3.67
CA HIS A 89 0.25 -10.22 4.29
C HIS A 89 -0.93 -10.28 5.26
N VAL A 90 -0.82 -9.56 6.38
CA VAL A 90 -1.93 -9.33 7.32
C VAL A 90 -2.49 -7.94 7.05
N LEU A 91 -3.66 -7.89 6.41
CA LEU A 91 -4.26 -6.66 5.92
C LEU A 91 -5.38 -6.22 6.86
N THR A 92 -5.29 -5.03 7.44
CA THR A 92 -6.33 -4.45 8.28
C THR A 92 -7.45 -3.89 7.42
N GLY A 93 -8.69 -4.33 7.67
CA GLY A 93 -9.85 -4.09 6.80
C GLY A 93 -10.77 -5.32 6.69
N PRO A 94 -11.71 -5.34 5.74
CA PRO A 94 -11.98 -4.30 4.74
C PRO A 94 -12.81 -3.12 5.27
N VAL A 95 -12.46 -1.92 4.82
CA VAL A 95 -13.24 -0.69 5.01
C VAL A 95 -14.21 -0.53 3.85
N PHE A 96 -15.50 -0.39 4.16
CA PHE A 96 -16.57 -0.12 3.19
C PHE A 96 -16.87 1.37 3.11
N ILE A 97 -16.76 1.95 1.91
CA ILE A 97 -17.08 3.36 1.66
C ILE A 97 -18.46 3.45 0.99
N GLU A 98 -19.46 3.97 1.70
CA GLU A 98 -20.88 3.92 1.30
C GLU A 98 -21.16 4.41 -0.13
N GLU A 99 -20.47 5.48 -0.56
CA GLU A 99 -20.67 6.12 -1.87
C GLU A 99 -19.90 5.47 -3.02
N ALA A 100 -18.96 4.57 -2.73
CA ALA A 100 -18.11 3.94 -3.74
C ALA A 100 -18.89 2.87 -4.53
N ALA A 101 -18.91 3.02 -5.86
CA ALA A 101 -19.53 2.07 -6.78
C ALA A 101 -18.55 1.65 -7.88
N PRO A 102 -18.76 0.48 -8.52
CA PRO A 102 -17.92 0.04 -9.64
C PRO A 102 -17.80 1.12 -10.73
N GLY A 103 -16.58 1.40 -11.15
CA GLY A 103 -16.26 2.42 -12.15
C GLY A 103 -15.94 3.80 -11.58
N ASP A 104 -16.09 4.01 -10.26
CA ASP A 104 -15.54 5.19 -9.57
C ASP A 104 -14.04 5.00 -9.29
N VAL A 105 -13.41 6.07 -8.77
CA VAL A 105 -12.05 6.03 -8.23
C VAL A 105 -12.10 6.37 -6.74
N LEU A 106 -11.45 5.55 -5.92
CA LEU A 106 -11.20 5.83 -4.51
C LEU A 106 -9.86 6.54 -4.38
N GLU A 107 -9.85 7.74 -3.84
CA GLU A 107 -8.64 8.40 -3.34
C GLU A 107 -8.45 8.08 -1.86
N VAL A 108 -7.25 7.66 -1.52
CA VAL A 108 -6.76 7.47 -0.14
C VAL A 108 -5.61 8.44 0.06
N HIS A 109 -5.88 9.54 0.74
CA HIS A 109 -4.87 10.51 1.11
C HIS A 109 -4.22 10.12 2.44
N ILE A 110 -2.89 10.03 2.44
CA ILE A 110 -2.10 9.62 3.60
C ILE A 110 -1.75 10.87 4.41
N ASP A 111 -2.53 11.16 5.46
CA ASP A 111 -2.33 12.37 6.27
C ASP A 111 -1.12 12.26 7.21
N SER A 112 -0.88 11.06 7.77
CA SER A 112 0.29 10.79 8.61
C SER A 112 0.59 9.30 8.70
N ILE A 113 1.86 8.95 8.91
CA ILE A 113 2.34 7.60 9.21
C ILE A 113 3.26 7.65 10.43
N ASP A 114 2.93 6.87 11.47
CA ASP A 114 3.70 6.75 12.71
C ASP A 114 4.30 5.33 12.85
N LEU A 115 5.49 5.23 13.46
CA LEU A 115 6.13 3.97 13.86
C LEU A 115 5.73 3.61 15.32
N PRO A 116 4.81 2.65 15.55
CA PRO A 116 4.39 2.23 16.88
C PRO A 116 5.47 1.44 17.64
N ILE A 117 6.40 0.82 16.93
CA ILE A 117 7.52 0.02 17.45
C ILE A 117 8.86 0.63 17.03
N ASP A 118 9.91 0.30 17.76
CA ASP A 118 11.30 0.78 17.58
C ASP A 118 12.21 -0.26 16.92
N TYR A 119 11.62 -1.22 16.22
CA TYR A 119 12.35 -2.20 15.43
C TYR A 119 11.61 -2.51 14.14
N GLY A 120 12.37 -2.95 13.14
CA GLY A 120 11.88 -3.68 12.00
C GLY A 120 12.76 -4.90 11.74
N TYR A 121 12.44 -5.68 10.73
CA TYR A 121 13.34 -6.71 10.24
C TYR A 121 13.53 -6.60 8.73
N ASN A 122 14.69 -7.02 8.26
CA ASN A 122 14.90 -7.40 6.87
C ASN A 122 15.32 -8.87 6.85
N GLY A 123 14.91 -9.62 5.84
CA GLY A 123 15.24 -11.04 5.74
C GLY A 123 15.31 -11.51 4.30
N ILE A 124 16.39 -12.23 3.98
CA ILE A 124 16.57 -12.83 2.64
C ILE A 124 15.55 -13.96 2.49
N GLY A 125 14.47 -13.74 1.75
CA GLY A 125 13.48 -14.79 1.51
C GLY A 125 13.72 -15.57 0.24
N GLN A 126 12.75 -16.45 -0.07
CA GLN A 126 12.93 -17.42 -1.15
C GLN A 126 12.68 -16.86 -2.54
N GLY A 127 11.89 -15.79 -2.63
CA GLY A 127 11.48 -15.16 -3.88
C GLY A 127 12.26 -13.90 -4.24
N GLY A 128 13.38 -13.61 -3.56
CA GLY A 128 14.21 -12.45 -3.91
C GLY A 128 14.66 -12.48 -5.38
N PHE A 129 15.03 -11.32 -5.91
CA PHE A 129 15.39 -11.15 -7.33
C PHE A 129 16.55 -12.07 -7.75
N LEU A 130 17.54 -12.28 -6.88
CA LEU A 130 18.66 -13.21 -7.08
C LEU A 130 18.38 -14.61 -6.49
N SER A 131 17.17 -15.11 -6.65
CA SER A 131 16.72 -16.40 -6.10
C SER A 131 17.39 -17.63 -6.74
N ASP A 132 18.07 -17.46 -7.88
CA ASP A 132 18.90 -18.46 -8.53
C ASP A 132 20.29 -18.60 -7.88
N GLU A 133 20.68 -17.67 -7.02
CA GLU A 133 21.91 -17.71 -6.25
C GLU A 133 21.71 -18.31 -4.84
N ILE A 134 22.80 -18.80 -4.25
CA ILE A 134 22.80 -19.38 -2.89
C ILE A 134 23.25 -18.32 -1.89
N PHE A 135 22.31 -17.83 -1.08
CA PHE A 135 22.58 -16.96 0.06
C PHE A 135 22.47 -17.73 1.39
N ASP A 136 23.28 -17.32 2.38
CA ASP A 136 23.01 -17.68 3.77
C ASP A 136 21.79 -16.89 4.27
N ARG A 137 20.64 -17.57 4.31
CA ARG A 137 19.37 -16.93 4.65
C ARG A 137 19.34 -16.54 6.12
N LYS A 138 19.24 -15.23 6.35
CA LYS A 138 19.21 -14.63 7.67
C LYS A 138 18.05 -13.66 7.79
N THR A 139 17.56 -13.51 9.02
CA THR A 139 16.69 -12.41 9.42
C THR A 139 17.49 -11.49 10.31
N LYS A 140 17.45 -10.20 10.02
CA LYS A 140 18.16 -9.17 10.75
C LYS A 140 17.16 -8.22 11.39
N ILE A 141 17.20 -8.12 12.71
CA ILE A 141 16.48 -7.08 13.42
C ILE A 141 17.26 -5.77 13.29
N ILE A 142 16.56 -4.71 12.91
CA ILE A 142 17.09 -3.36 12.71
C ILE A 142 16.39 -2.45 13.73
N HIS A 143 17.16 -1.80 14.59
CA HIS A 143 16.62 -0.82 15.53
C HIS A 143 16.27 0.48 14.80
N LEU A 144 15.11 1.06 15.14
CA LEU A 144 14.59 2.28 14.54
C LEU A 144 14.65 3.42 15.56
N ASP A 145 15.53 4.40 15.33
CA ASP A 145 15.52 5.69 16.02
C ASP A 145 14.36 6.53 15.45
N ARG A 146 13.25 6.55 16.19
CA ARG A 146 12.02 7.25 15.79
C ARG A 146 12.09 8.77 15.96
N GLU A 147 13.10 9.28 16.66
CA GLU A 147 13.29 10.73 16.80
C GLU A 147 14.08 11.29 15.62
N LYS A 148 15.15 10.57 15.22
CA LYS A 148 15.98 10.96 14.08
C LYS A 148 15.49 10.40 12.74
N MET A 149 14.55 9.46 12.77
CA MET A 149 14.07 8.72 11.60
C MET A 149 15.22 7.97 10.89
N LEU A 150 15.95 7.15 11.66
CA LEU A 150 17.07 6.34 11.18
C LEU A 150 16.92 4.87 11.58
N GLY A 151 17.21 3.95 10.66
CA GLY A 151 17.37 2.52 10.92
C GLY A 151 18.84 2.15 11.05
N HIS A 152 19.24 1.57 12.19
CA HIS A 152 20.63 1.18 12.44
C HIS A 152 20.92 -0.21 11.87
N PHE A 153 21.43 -0.25 10.63
CA PHE A 153 21.69 -1.52 9.95
C PHE A 153 22.97 -2.19 10.47
N ALA A 154 24.08 -1.46 10.54
CA ALA A 154 25.35 -1.93 11.06
C ALA A 154 26.23 -0.77 11.54
N ASP A 155 27.39 -1.05 12.12
CA ASP A 155 28.34 -0.02 12.52
C ASP A 155 28.71 0.88 11.33
N GLY A 156 28.39 2.17 11.45
CA GLY A 156 28.61 3.16 10.38
C GLY A 156 27.61 3.09 9.20
N ILE A 157 26.56 2.26 9.30
CA ILE A 157 25.53 2.13 8.26
C ILE A 157 24.16 2.42 8.87
N GLU A 158 23.66 3.62 8.59
CA GLU A 158 22.32 4.08 8.99
C GLU A 158 21.46 4.32 7.74
N ILE A 159 20.19 3.93 7.81
CA ILE A 159 19.23 4.03 6.71
C ILE A 159 18.20 5.10 7.06
N PRO A 160 18.03 6.16 6.25
CA PRO A 160 16.94 7.11 6.42
C PRO A 160 15.58 6.42 6.35
N LEU A 161 14.71 6.70 7.32
CA LEU A 161 13.37 6.14 7.37
C LEU A 161 12.37 7.05 6.67
N HIS A 162 11.65 6.48 5.70
CA HIS A 162 10.54 7.11 5.00
C HIS A 162 9.37 6.13 5.03
N PRO A 163 8.67 6.00 6.17
CA PRO A 163 7.72 4.91 6.33
C PRO A 163 6.55 5.00 5.36
N PHE A 164 6.14 3.86 4.82
CA PHE A 164 5.01 3.72 3.90
C PHE A 164 4.37 2.33 4.05
N PHE A 165 3.15 2.19 3.54
CA PHE A 165 2.47 0.89 3.47
C PHE A 165 2.74 0.27 2.11
N GLY A 166 3.40 -0.89 2.09
CA GLY A 166 3.62 -1.69 0.89
C GLY A 166 2.29 -2.17 0.31
N SER A 167 1.40 -2.65 1.18
CA SER A 167 0.08 -3.14 0.80
C SER A 167 -1.05 -2.11 1.02
N MET A 168 -1.62 -1.58 -0.06
CA MET A 168 -2.87 -0.80 -0.07
C MET A 168 -3.72 -1.18 -1.28
N GLY A 169 -4.91 -1.72 -1.05
CA GLY A 169 -5.75 -2.21 -2.14
C GLY A 169 -7.24 -2.18 -1.83
N VAL A 170 -8.04 -2.30 -2.89
CA VAL A 170 -9.49 -2.51 -2.83
C VAL A 170 -9.81 -3.94 -3.26
N ALA A 171 -11.03 -4.41 -3.05
CA ALA A 171 -11.42 -5.70 -3.58
C ALA A 171 -11.30 -5.75 -5.12
N PRO A 172 -10.74 -6.83 -5.68
CA PRO A 172 -10.60 -6.99 -7.12
C PRO A 172 -11.96 -7.22 -7.80
N PRO A 173 -12.03 -7.19 -9.15
CA PRO A 173 -13.22 -7.61 -9.87
C PRO A 173 -13.68 -9.00 -9.44
N LYS A 174 -14.99 -9.23 -9.28
CA LYS A 174 -15.54 -10.52 -8.80
C LYS A 174 -14.99 -11.76 -9.52
N LYS A 175 -14.74 -11.65 -10.82
CA LYS A 175 -14.18 -12.73 -11.66
C LYS A 175 -12.77 -13.17 -11.27
N ALA A 176 -12.03 -12.35 -10.51
CA ALA A 176 -10.69 -12.68 -10.02
C ALA A 176 -10.73 -13.69 -8.86
N GLY A 177 -11.90 -13.88 -8.21
CA GLY A 177 -12.00 -14.71 -7.02
C GLY A 177 -11.23 -14.13 -5.84
N ARG A 178 -10.79 -15.00 -4.93
CA ARG A 178 -9.94 -14.65 -3.79
C ARG A 178 -8.49 -14.50 -4.29
N TRP A 179 -8.06 -13.25 -4.46
CA TRP A 179 -6.75 -12.91 -5.00
C TRP A 179 -5.65 -13.06 -3.94
N ASN A 180 -4.46 -13.51 -4.33
CA ASN A 180 -3.31 -13.61 -3.42
C ASN A 180 -2.81 -12.21 -3.05
N SER A 181 -2.57 -11.94 -1.75
CA SER A 181 -2.11 -10.62 -1.31
C SER A 181 -0.68 -10.25 -1.77
N ALA A 182 0.11 -11.20 -2.29
CA ALA A 182 1.46 -10.94 -2.77
C ALA A 182 1.47 -10.14 -4.08
N PRO A 183 1.00 -10.65 -5.25
CA PRO A 183 1.15 -9.91 -6.49
C PRO A 183 0.29 -8.63 -6.53
N PRO A 184 0.89 -7.43 -6.72
CA PRO A 184 0.12 -6.22 -7.03
C PRO A 184 -0.61 -6.37 -8.36
N TRP A 185 -1.72 -5.66 -8.48
CA TRP A 185 -2.46 -5.63 -9.74
C TRP A 185 -3.33 -4.37 -9.87
N ILE A 186 -4.32 -4.39 -10.76
CA ILE A 186 -5.24 -3.28 -11.01
C ILE A 186 -6.02 -2.80 -9.77
N HIS A 187 -6.11 -3.61 -8.72
CA HIS A 187 -6.81 -3.29 -7.47
C HIS A 187 -5.92 -2.62 -6.41
N GLY A 188 -4.67 -2.32 -6.75
CA GLY A 188 -3.63 -2.01 -5.77
C GLY A 188 -3.03 -3.32 -5.28
N GLY A 189 -2.97 -3.48 -3.97
CA GLY A 189 -2.37 -4.65 -3.33
C GLY A 189 -0.99 -4.31 -2.80
N ASN A 190 -0.06 -5.25 -2.91
CA ASN A 190 1.35 -5.09 -2.54
C ASN A 190 2.08 -4.19 -3.56
N LEU A 191 1.82 -2.90 -3.48
CA LEU A 191 2.34 -1.93 -4.44
C LEU A 191 3.84 -1.67 -4.25
N ASP A 192 4.32 -1.78 -3.01
CA ASP A 192 5.71 -1.55 -2.59
C ASP A 192 6.34 -0.31 -3.20
N ASN A 193 5.52 0.73 -3.29
CA ASN A 193 5.94 2.00 -3.85
C ASN A 193 6.32 2.94 -2.72
N LYS A 194 7.63 3.11 -2.51
CA LYS A 194 8.21 3.96 -1.47
C LYS A 194 7.83 5.45 -1.57
N GLU A 195 7.18 5.87 -2.66
CA GLU A 195 6.66 7.24 -2.81
C GLU A 195 5.29 7.43 -2.10
N LEU A 196 4.67 6.35 -1.62
CA LEU A 196 3.39 6.34 -0.87
C LEU A 196 3.57 6.72 0.60
N VAL A 197 4.26 7.84 0.83
CA VAL A 197 4.55 8.40 2.15
C VAL A 197 3.47 9.39 2.61
N THR A 198 3.64 9.93 3.82
CA THR A 198 2.83 11.04 4.33
C THR A 198 2.74 12.19 3.32
N GLY A 199 1.52 12.64 3.04
CA GLY A 199 1.20 13.70 2.08
C GLY A 199 0.87 13.20 0.68
N THR A 200 1.11 11.92 0.36
CA THR A 200 0.77 11.33 -0.94
C THR A 200 -0.70 10.87 -0.97
N SER A 201 -1.37 11.08 -2.11
CA SER A 201 -2.69 10.52 -2.40
C SER A 201 -2.55 9.33 -3.35
N LEU A 202 -3.13 8.19 -2.98
CA LEU A 202 -3.26 7.00 -3.83
C LEU A 202 -4.67 6.93 -4.43
N TYR A 203 -4.77 6.70 -5.74
CA TYR A 203 -6.02 6.57 -6.49
C TYR A 203 -6.20 5.14 -6.97
N LEU A 204 -7.26 4.48 -6.53
CA LEU A 204 -7.57 3.08 -6.83
C LEU A 204 -8.87 2.98 -7.62
N PRO A 205 -8.91 2.22 -8.74
CA PRO A 205 -10.15 1.95 -9.45
C PRO A 205 -11.08 1.05 -8.64
N VAL A 206 -12.36 1.43 -8.52
CA VAL A 206 -13.35 0.68 -7.75
C VAL A 206 -14.01 -0.38 -8.62
N PHE A 207 -13.99 -1.64 -8.18
CA PHE A 207 -14.57 -2.78 -8.93
C PHE A 207 -15.86 -3.35 -8.32
N VAL A 208 -16.08 -3.09 -7.03
CA VAL A 208 -17.25 -3.55 -6.27
C VAL A 208 -17.82 -2.44 -5.43
N LYS A 209 -19.10 -2.54 -5.06
CA LYS A 209 -19.73 -1.56 -4.16
C LYS A 209 -18.95 -1.51 -2.85
N GLY A 210 -18.69 -0.30 -2.35
CA GLY A 210 -17.98 -0.09 -1.09
C GLY A 210 -16.46 -0.10 -1.21
N ALA A 211 -15.91 -0.45 -2.38
CA ALA A 211 -14.49 -0.71 -2.65
C ALA A 211 -13.87 -1.87 -1.84
N LEU A 212 -14.16 -2.00 -0.54
CA LEU A 212 -13.56 -2.96 0.39
C LEU A 212 -12.04 -2.73 0.50
N PHE A 213 -11.67 -1.55 1.01
CA PHE A 213 -10.27 -1.15 1.13
C PHE A 213 -9.57 -1.88 2.28
N GLU A 214 -8.38 -2.40 2.03
CA GLU A 214 -7.54 -3.13 2.97
C GLU A 214 -6.09 -2.59 2.90
N ILE A 215 -5.42 -2.55 4.05
CA ILE A 215 -4.08 -1.98 4.19
C ILE A 215 -3.20 -2.78 5.15
N GLY A 216 -1.93 -2.95 4.83
CA GLY A 216 -1.00 -3.75 5.63
C GLY A 216 0.44 -3.49 5.23
N ASP A 217 1.31 -4.43 5.58
CA ASP A 217 2.69 -4.50 5.10
C ASP A 217 3.47 -3.20 5.29
N GLY A 218 3.77 -2.89 6.56
CA GLY A 218 4.41 -1.64 6.90
C GLY A 218 5.91 -1.68 6.65
N HIS A 219 6.45 -0.70 5.94
CA HIS A 219 7.88 -0.60 5.68
C HIS A 219 8.44 0.67 6.33
N ALA A 220 9.54 0.57 7.06
CA ALA A 220 10.23 1.73 7.62
C ALA A 220 11.13 2.40 6.56
N ALA A 221 11.71 1.60 5.67
CA ALA A 221 12.48 2.02 4.50
C ALA A 221 12.56 0.89 3.48
N GLN A 222 12.62 1.24 2.19
CA GLN A 222 12.77 0.31 1.08
C GLN A 222 13.60 0.97 -0.04
N GLY A 223 14.40 0.17 -0.76
CA GLY A 223 15.03 0.56 -2.02
C GLY A 223 14.18 0.16 -3.22
N ASP A 224 14.29 0.90 -4.33
CA ASP A 224 13.60 0.55 -5.58
C ASP A 224 13.95 -0.88 -6.00
N GLY A 225 12.91 -1.71 -6.19
CA GLY A 225 13.04 -3.11 -6.58
C GLY A 225 12.92 -4.14 -5.45
N GLU A 226 13.01 -3.74 -4.17
CA GLU A 226 12.85 -4.64 -3.01
C GLU A 226 13.56 -6.00 -3.16
N VAL A 227 14.83 -5.94 -3.55
CA VAL A 227 15.48 -7.04 -4.28
C VAL A 227 15.65 -8.35 -3.51
N ASP A 228 15.56 -8.36 -2.18
CA ASP A 228 15.75 -9.56 -1.36
C ASP A 228 14.46 -10.17 -0.81
N ILE A 229 13.30 -9.68 -1.27
CA ILE A 229 11.90 -9.97 -0.87
C ILE A 229 11.32 -9.04 0.20
N THR A 230 12.15 -8.36 1.00
CA THR A 230 11.65 -7.61 2.17
C THR A 230 12.26 -6.25 2.25
N ALA A 231 11.48 -5.29 2.73
CA ALA A 231 11.96 -4.00 3.16
C ALA A 231 12.58 -4.07 4.57
N ILE A 232 12.63 -2.93 5.25
CA ILE A 232 12.66 -2.91 6.72
C ILE A 232 11.20 -3.05 7.21
N GLU A 233 10.75 -4.29 7.31
CA GLU A 233 9.40 -4.67 7.72
C GLU A 233 9.08 -4.23 9.15
N THR A 234 7.98 -3.54 9.33
CA THR A 234 7.55 -2.98 10.61
C THR A 234 6.03 -2.86 10.71
N SER A 235 5.55 -2.52 11.90
CA SER A 235 4.15 -2.14 12.11
C SER A 235 4.00 -0.65 11.86
N LEU A 236 2.85 -0.18 11.38
CA LEU A 236 2.59 1.24 11.16
C LEU A 236 1.25 1.67 11.74
N ILE A 237 1.13 2.96 12.04
CA ILE A 237 -0.18 3.60 12.29
C ILE A 237 -0.36 4.71 11.27
N GLY A 238 -1.34 4.55 10.40
CA GLY A 238 -1.69 5.52 9.36
C GLY A 238 -2.92 6.30 9.76
N LYS A 239 -2.98 7.59 9.42
CA LYS A 239 -4.22 8.37 9.40
C LYS A 239 -4.55 8.68 7.95
N LEU A 240 -5.66 8.14 7.47
CA LEU A 240 -6.04 8.14 6.06
C LEU A 240 -7.33 8.92 5.88
N HIS A 241 -7.42 9.68 4.79
CA HIS A 241 -8.62 10.39 4.37
C HIS A 241 -9.14 9.79 3.06
N PHE A 242 -10.41 9.38 3.05
CA PHE A 242 -11.00 8.65 1.93
C PHE A 242 -11.92 9.57 1.12
N ILE A 243 -11.73 9.65 -0.20
CA ILE A 243 -12.58 10.46 -1.08
C ILE A 243 -13.01 9.61 -2.28
N VAL A 244 -14.30 9.61 -2.60
CA VAL A 244 -14.82 8.94 -3.79
C VAL A 244 -14.98 9.94 -4.93
N HIS A 245 -14.30 9.69 -6.04
CA HIS A 245 -14.40 10.47 -7.27
C HIS A 245 -15.40 9.83 -8.23
N LYS A 246 -16.62 10.39 -8.25
CA LYS A 246 -17.73 9.88 -9.09
C LYS A 246 -17.49 10.15 -10.58
N GLY A 247 -17.79 9.16 -11.42
CA GLY A 247 -17.71 9.31 -12.88
C GLY A 247 -16.29 9.53 -13.42
N LYS A 248 -15.27 9.25 -12.62
CA LYS A 248 -13.87 9.15 -13.02
C LYS A 248 -13.51 7.67 -13.05
N SER A 249 -12.76 7.25 -14.06
CA SER A 249 -12.26 5.89 -14.14
C SER A 249 -10.73 5.88 -14.24
N LEU A 250 -10.13 4.85 -13.66
CA LEU A 250 -8.73 4.48 -13.84
C LEU A 250 -8.69 3.03 -14.28
N GLN A 251 -7.65 2.67 -15.04
CA GLN A 251 -7.37 1.27 -15.36
C GLN A 251 -6.39 0.66 -14.36
N TRP A 252 -5.44 1.48 -13.89
CA TRP A 252 -4.38 1.10 -12.95
C TRP A 252 -4.31 2.07 -11.78
N PRO A 253 -3.74 1.66 -10.64
CA PRO A 253 -3.39 2.56 -9.56
C PRO A 253 -2.54 3.74 -10.05
N ARG A 254 -2.81 4.92 -9.48
CA ARG A 254 -2.04 6.15 -9.70
C ARG A 254 -1.83 6.82 -8.36
N ALA A 255 -0.71 7.50 -8.16
CA ALA A 255 -0.49 8.33 -6.98
C ALA A 255 -0.15 9.77 -7.36
N GLU A 256 -0.27 10.66 -6.38
CA GLU A 256 0.09 12.06 -6.50
C GLU A 256 0.73 12.52 -5.19
N SER A 257 2.01 12.89 -5.24
CA SER A 257 2.72 13.49 -4.10
C SER A 257 2.68 15.01 -4.22
N ALA A 258 3.29 15.73 -3.27
CA ALA A 258 3.41 17.18 -3.38
C ALA A 258 4.15 17.63 -4.66
N THR A 259 5.08 16.82 -5.14
CA THR A 259 6.02 17.19 -6.22
C THR A 259 5.79 16.43 -7.52
N HIS A 260 5.16 15.25 -7.50
CA HIS A 260 5.03 14.40 -8.70
C HIS A 260 3.61 13.88 -8.91
N ILE A 261 3.27 13.66 -10.18
CA ILE A 261 2.23 12.70 -10.60
C ILE A 261 2.92 11.36 -10.82
N ILE A 262 2.34 10.27 -10.32
CA ILE A 262 2.98 8.95 -10.34
C ILE A 262 2.01 7.95 -10.95
N THR A 263 2.32 7.39 -12.12
CA THR A 263 1.54 6.29 -12.71
C THR A 263 2.26 4.97 -12.51
N MET A 264 1.51 3.87 -12.39
CA MET A 264 2.07 2.56 -12.06
C MET A 264 1.61 1.51 -13.06
N GLY A 265 2.41 0.47 -13.24
CA GLY A 265 2.09 -0.73 -14.00
C GLY A 265 2.70 -1.95 -13.34
N PHE A 266 1.95 -3.05 -13.33
CA PHE A 266 2.37 -4.30 -12.71
C PHE A 266 2.04 -5.46 -13.64
N ASP A 267 3.02 -6.33 -13.88
CA ASP A 267 2.88 -7.51 -14.72
C ASP A 267 3.96 -8.52 -14.33
N ARG A 268 3.85 -9.78 -14.75
CA ARG A 268 4.91 -10.78 -14.55
C ARG A 268 6.17 -10.46 -15.35
N ASP A 269 6.03 -9.68 -16.42
CA ASP A 269 7.14 -9.22 -17.24
C ASP A 269 7.43 -7.73 -17.00
N LEU A 270 8.67 -7.40 -16.66
CA LEU A 270 9.07 -6.03 -16.34
C LEU A 270 8.87 -5.06 -17.51
N ASN A 271 9.04 -5.54 -18.76
CA ASN A 271 8.83 -4.71 -19.94
C ASN A 271 7.32 -4.43 -20.14
N ALA A 272 6.47 -5.42 -19.93
CA ALA A 272 5.02 -5.24 -19.92
C ALA A 272 4.59 -4.26 -18.81
N ALA A 273 5.11 -4.39 -17.59
CA ALA A 273 4.85 -3.45 -16.49
C ALA A 273 5.28 -2.02 -16.85
N THR A 274 6.45 -1.86 -17.47
CA THR A 274 6.97 -0.57 -17.97
C THR A 274 6.03 0.03 -19.02
N HIS A 275 5.61 -0.78 -20.00
CA HIS A 275 4.68 -0.36 -21.05
C HIS A 275 3.37 0.16 -20.46
N ILE A 276 2.83 -0.52 -19.44
CA ILE A 276 1.63 -0.12 -18.74
C ILE A 276 1.85 1.23 -18.05
N ALA A 277 2.91 1.36 -17.23
CA ALA A 277 3.17 2.56 -16.44
C ALA A 277 3.36 3.81 -17.31
N VAL A 278 4.12 3.70 -18.42
CA VAL A 278 4.33 4.79 -19.38
C VAL A 278 3.04 5.13 -20.13
N ARG A 279 2.26 4.12 -20.55
CA ARG A 279 0.97 4.34 -21.21
C ARG A 279 0.00 5.09 -20.32
N GLN A 280 -0.07 4.75 -19.02
CA GLN A 280 -0.89 5.46 -18.06
C GLN A 280 -0.46 6.95 -17.92
N MET A 281 0.84 7.27 -17.99
CA MET A 281 1.30 8.67 -17.95
C MET A 281 0.91 9.44 -19.22
N ILE A 282 1.04 8.82 -20.39
CA ILE A 282 0.58 9.39 -21.67
C ILE A 282 -0.92 9.69 -21.59
N ASP A 283 -1.71 8.73 -21.14
CA ASP A 283 -3.17 8.88 -20.99
C ASP A 283 -3.51 10.02 -20.01
N TYR A 284 -2.80 10.13 -18.89
CA TYR A 284 -2.96 11.23 -17.94
C TYR A 284 -2.71 12.60 -18.61
N LEU A 285 -1.60 12.74 -19.35
CA LEU A 285 -1.23 13.97 -20.03
C LEU A 285 -2.25 14.36 -21.10
N MET A 286 -2.71 13.40 -21.90
CA MET A 286 -3.76 13.63 -22.90
C MET A 286 -5.07 14.08 -22.24
N GLN A 287 -5.47 13.42 -21.15
CA GLN A 287 -6.74 13.72 -20.48
C GLN A 287 -6.73 15.06 -19.73
N THR A 288 -5.62 15.39 -19.06
CA THR A 288 -5.56 16.54 -18.13
C THR A 288 -4.89 17.77 -18.73
N LYS A 289 -3.90 17.59 -19.61
CA LYS A 289 -3.15 18.67 -20.27
C LYS A 289 -3.53 18.86 -21.73
N LYS A 290 -4.40 17.99 -22.26
CA LYS A 290 -4.92 18.07 -23.64
C LYS A 290 -3.83 18.02 -24.72
N LEU A 291 -2.70 17.36 -24.41
CA LEU A 291 -1.64 17.11 -25.37
C LEU A 291 -2.08 16.07 -26.40
N SER A 292 -1.49 16.14 -27.59
CA SER A 292 -1.57 15.02 -28.54
C SER A 292 -0.85 13.79 -27.96
N GLU A 293 -1.16 12.60 -28.46
CA GLU A 293 -0.47 11.38 -28.01
C GLU A 293 1.04 11.48 -28.26
N ALA A 294 1.45 12.02 -29.41
CA ALA A 294 2.86 12.19 -29.76
C ALA A 294 3.57 13.16 -28.80
N ASP A 295 2.97 14.32 -28.51
CA ASP A 295 3.55 15.30 -27.60
C ASP A 295 3.59 14.79 -26.15
N ALA A 296 2.54 14.08 -25.71
CA ALA A 296 2.49 13.46 -24.39
C ALA A 296 3.62 12.41 -24.25
N TYR A 297 3.84 11.57 -25.26
CA TYR A 297 4.90 10.58 -25.23
C TYR A 297 6.30 11.24 -25.28
N MET A 298 6.49 12.25 -26.12
CA MET A 298 7.73 13.04 -26.15
C MET A 298 8.00 13.71 -24.81
N LEU A 299 6.98 14.27 -24.15
CA LEU A 299 7.11 14.89 -22.84
C LEU A 299 7.54 13.87 -21.77
N CYS A 300 6.94 12.67 -21.77
CA CYS A 300 7.39 11.59 -20.88
C CYS A 300 8.89 11.32 -21.07
N SER A 301 9.37 11.27 -22.31
CA SER A 301 10.79 10.96 -22.60
C SER A 301 11.79 12.02 -22.13
N VAL A 302 11.38 13.28 -21.99
CA VAL A 302 12.30 14.39 -21.65
C VAL A 302 12.13 14.91 -20.22
N ALA A 303 11.06 14.52 -19.53
CA ALA A 303 10.70 15.09 -18.23
C ALA A 303 10.24 14.07 -17.19
N ALA A 304 9.93 12.83 -17.54
CA ALA A 304 9.51 11.82 -16.56
C ALA A 304 10.62 10.82 -16.25
N ASP A 305 10.65 10.35 -15.01
CA ASP A 305 11.54 9.27 -14.57
C ASP A 305 10.77 7.95 -14.55
N VAL A 306 11.36 6.89 -15.12
CA VAL A 306 10.80 5.54 -15.10
C VAL A 306 11.59 4.71 -14.10
N VAL A 307 10.92 4.23 -13.05
CA VAL A 307 11.56 3.64 -11.86
C VAL A 307 10.97 2.26 -11.60
N ILE A 308 11.82 1.29 -11.30
CA ILE A 308 11.39 -0.05 -10.87
C ILE A 308 10.82 0.07 -9.46
N THR A 309 9.59 -0.38 -9.25
CA THR A 309 8.94 -0.34 -7.95
C THR A 309 9.39 -1.52 -7.08
N GLU A 310 9.11 -2.74 -7.55
CA GLU A 310 9.44 -4.02 -6.91
C GLU A 310 9.70 -5.09 -7.99
N LEU A 311 10.39 -6.17 -7.61
CA LEU A 311 10.83 -7.24 -8.52
C LEU A 311 10.48 -8.66 -8.04
N VAL A 312 9.69 -8.81 -6.97
CA VAL A 312 9.76 -10.01 -6.13
C VAL A 312 8.40 -10.67 -5.82
N ASP A 313 7.28 -10.06 -6.21
CA ASP A 313 5.93 -10.50 -5.79
C ASP A 313 5.18 -11.37 -6.79
N GLY A 314 5.87 -11.82 -7.83
CA GLY A 314 5.32 -12.62 -8.92
C GLY A 314 4.77 -11.75 -10.06
N ASN A 315 4.02 -10.69 -9.75
CA ASN A 315 3.98 -9.53 -10.63
C ASN A 315 5.09 -8.59 -10.14
N VAL A 316 5.82 -7.98 -11.06
CA VAL A 316 6.82 -6.94 -10.78
C VAL A 316 6.21 -5.57 -11.10
N GLY A 317 6.77 -4.51 -10.50
CA GLY A 317 6.24 -3.16 -10.58
C GLY A 317 7.16 -2.17 -11.25
N VAL A 318 6.59 -1.25 -12.04
CA VAL A 318 7.25 -0.05 -12.54
C VAL A 318 6.34 1.15 -12.30
N HIS A 319 6.93 2.28 -11.90
CA HIS A 319 6.22 3.54 -11.80
C HIS A 319 6.92 4.65 -12.59
N VAL A 320 6.13 5.60 -13.08
CA VAL A 320 6.60 6.77 -13.81
C VAL A 320 6.31 8.01 -12.99
N MET A 321 7.35 8.77 -12.68
CA MET A 321 7.25 10.03 -11.93
C MET A 321 7.32 11.20 -12.89
N LEU A 322 6.29 12.04 -12.93
CA LEU A 322 6.27 13.29 -13.69
C LEU A 322 6.30 14.49 -12.73
N PRO A 323 7.37 15.30 -12.74
CA PRO A 323 7.50 16.44 -11.85
C PRO A 323 6.46 17.52 -12.17
N LYS A 324 5.74 17.99 -11.16
CA LYS A 324 4.70 19.01 -11.32
C LYS A 324 5.23 20.39 -11.67
N TYR A 325 6.48 20.70 -11.31
CA TYR A 325 7.08 22.03 -11.52
C TYR A 325 7.21 22.41 -13.00
N ILE A 326 7.15 21.43 -13.92
CA ILE A 326 7.22 21.69 -15.36
C ILE A 326 5.94 22.36 -15.90
N PHE A 327 4.83 22.30 -15.14
CA PHE A 327 3.58 22.95 -15.50
C PHE A 327 3.53 24.37 -14.92
N VAL A 328 3.97 25.34 -15.70
CA VAL A 328 3.90 26.76 -15.34
C VAL A 328 2.51 27.33 -15.60
N SER A 329 2.01 28.18 -14.69
CA SER A 329 0.80 28.96 -14.95
C SER A 329 1.09 30.05 -15.98
N HIS A 330 0.19 30.25 -16.93
CA HIS A 330 0.17 31.40 -17.84
C HIS A 330 -0.71 32.51 -17.26
#